data_AF-A0A953UNJ0-F1
#
_entry.id   AF-A0A953UNJ0-F1
#
_cell.length_a   1.000
_cell.length_b   1.000
_cell.length_c   1.000
_cell.angle_alpha   90.00
_cell.angle_beta   90.00
_cell.angle_gamma   90.00
#
_symmetry.space_group_name_H-M   'P 1'
#
loop_
_entity.id
_entity.type
_entity.pdbx_description
1 polymer ?
#
loop_
_entity_poly.entity_id
_entity_poly.type
_entity_poly.pdbx_seq_one_letter_code
_entity_poly.pdbx_strand_id
1 'polypeptide(L)'
;MGAGAEPQFSPGGKWLAFSEPGGSGIVVRRFPEPGPRIQISNGPAAQARWSRDGTQLFYIAPDKKLMGVHFNGETGRVGAPRTLFQTRIIAASLSGFQYDVAPDGRFLINSLPSDASPLTLLTGWTAGLNR
;
A
#
# COMPACT_ATOMS: atom_id res chain seq x y z
N MET A 1 -20.18 -11.03 7.29
CA MET A 1 -18.80 -10.52 7.34
C MET A 1 -18.50 -9.90 5.99
N GLY A 2 -18.36 -8.58 5.92
CA GLY A 2 -18.27 -7.85 4.66
C GLY A 2 -17.52 -6.54 4.87
N ALA A 3 -16.27 -6.65 5.33
CA ALA A 3 -15.31 -5.56 5.26
C ALA A 3 -14.26 -5.99 4.23
N GLY A 4 -13.98 -5.10 3.28
CA GLY A 4 -12.89 -5.31 2.34
C GLY A 4 -11.58 -5.62 3.05
N ALA A 5 -10.68 -6.33 2.37
CA ALA A 5 -9.35 -6.57 2.93
C ALA A 5 -8.59 -5.23 2.99
N GLU A 6 -7.74 -5.10 4.01
CA GLU A 6 -6.74 -4.02 4.11
C GLU A 6 -7.31 -2.58 4.19
N PRO A 7 -8.28 -2.28 5.09
CA PRO A 7 -8.83 -0.94 5.23
C PRO A 7 -7.77 0.08 5.67
N GLN A 8 -7.78 1.27 5.08
CA GLN A 8 -6.87 2.37 5.38
C GLN A 8 -7.59 3.71 5.43
N PHE A 9 -7.54 4.35 6.59
CA PHE A 9 -8.01 5.73 6.72
C PHE A 9 -7.06 6.68 6.01
N SER A 10 -7.62 7.64 5.28
CA SER A 10 -6.89 8.84 4.87
C SER A 10 -6.32 9.56 6.10
N PRO A 11 -5.26 10.37 5.96
CA PRO A 11 -4.62 11.05 7.10
C PRO A 11 -5.58 11.86 7.98
N GLY A 12 -6.62 12.47 7.38
CA GLY A 12 -7.65 13.23 8.10
C GLY A 12 -8.86 12.41 8.53
N GLY A 13 -8.87 11.08 8.34
CA GLY A 13 -9.95 10.18 8.75
C GLY A 13 -11.26 10.29 7.95
N LYS A 14 -11.36 11.21 6.99
CA LYS A 14 -12.59 11.46 6.20
C LYS A 14 -12.90 10.40 5.16
N TRP A 15 -11.88 9.65 4.73
CA TRP A 15 -11.97 8.64 3.68
C TRP A 15 -11.39 7.32 4.14
N LEU A 16 -11.99 6.22 3.69
CA LEU A 16 -11.53 4.87 3.88
C LEU A 16 -11.26 4.23 2.51
N ALA A 17 -10.02 3.82 2.27
CA ALA A 17 -9.62 3.00 1.13
C ALA A 17 -9.60 1.52 1.53
N PHE A 18 -10.07 0.63 0.66
CA PHE A 18 -10.03 -0.81 0.90
C PHE A 18 -10.11 -1.59 -0.42
N SER A 19 -9.65 -2.84 -0.40
CA SER A 19 -9.90 -3.78 -1.50
C SER A 19 -11.33 -4.29 -1.40
N GLU A 20 -12.13 -4.12 -2.44
CA GLU A 20 -13.50 -4.61 -2.46
C GLU A 20 -13.53 -6.15 -2.59
N PRO A 21 -14.41 -6.84 -1.83
CA PRO A 21 -14.63 -8.27 -1.99
C PRO A 21 -15.00 -8.62 -3.44
N GLY A 22 -14.57 -9.79 -3.92
CA GLY A 22 -14.83 -10.24 -5.30
C GLY A 22 -13.82 -9.74 -6.33
N GLY A 23 -12.77 -9.00 -5.92
CA GLY A 23 -11.66 -8.64 -6.80
C GLY A 23 -11.93 -7.43 -7.69
N SER A 24 -12.95 -6.64 -7.39
CA SER A 24 -13.30 -5.41 -8.13
C SER A 24 -12.27 -4.28 -8.00
N GLY A 25 -11.24 -4.47 -7.15
CA GLY A 25 -10.12 -3.55 -7.02
C GLY A 25 -10.16 -2.68 -5.77
N ILE A 26 -9.41 -1.58 -5.79
CA ILE A 26 -9.39 -0.58 -4.72
C ILE A 26 -10.56 0.38 -4.88
N VAL A 27 -11.25 0.60 -3.76
CA VAL A 27 -12.38 1.51 -3.64
C VAL A 27 -12.12 2.46 -2.48
N VAL A 28 -12.61 3.70 -2.61
CA VAL A 28 -12.64 4.69 -1.53
C VAL A 28 -14.09 5.06 -1.21
N ARG A 29 -14.39 5.20 0.08
CA ARG A 29 -15.68 5.70 0.59
C ARG A 29 -15.46 6.75 1.68
N ARG A 30 -16.41 7.67 1.80
CA ARG A 30 -16.44 8.63 2.90
C ARG A 30 -16.71 7.91 4.23
N PHE A 31 -16.14 8.43 5.31
CA PHE A 31 -16.27 7.94 6.67
C PHE A 31 -16.48 9.13 7.63
N PRO A 32 -17.26 8.99 8.72
CA PRO A 32 -18.02 7.80 9.14
C PRO A 32 -19.31 7.58 8.35
N GLU A 33 -19.88 8.64 7.78
CA GLU A 33 -21.08 8.55 6.97
C GLU A 33 -20.77 7.96 5.59
N PRO A 34 -21.41 6.84 5.21
CA PRO A 34 -21.10 6.18 3.96
C PRO A 34 -21.49 7.06 2.76
N GLY A 35 -20.48 7.58 2.06
CA GLY A 35 -20.65 8.35 0.83
C GLY A 35 -20.66 7.49 -0.44
N PRO A 36 -20.61 8.12 -1.62
CA PRO A 36 -20.52 7.41 -2.90
C PRO A 36 -19.28 6.51 -2.96
N ARG A 37 -19.42 5.41 -3.70
CA ARG A 37 -18.36 4.46 -4.00
C ARG A 37 -17.45 5.06 -5.07
N ILE A 38 -16.20 5.33 -4.74
CA ILE A 38 -15.21 5.87 -5.69
C ILE A 38 -14.28 4.73 -6.12
N GLN A 39 -14.35 4.34 -7.39
CA GLN A 39 -13.42 3.37 -7.97
C GLN A 39 -12.03 4.00 -8.12
N ILE A 40 -11.00 3.32 -7.63
CA ILE A 40 -9.61 3.78 -7.75
C ILE A 40 -8.84 3.02 -8.82
N SER A 41 -8.98 1.69 -8.87
CA SER A 41 -8.27 0.85 -9.83
C SER A 41 -9.21 0.34 -10.93
N ASN A 42 -8.70 0.06 -12.13
CA ASN A 42 -9.51 -0.49 -13.24
C ASN A 42 -9.70 -2.01 -13.20
N GLY A 43 -9.38 -2.65 -12.07
CA GLY A 43 -9.38 -4.10 -11.92
C GLY A 43 -8.79 -4.52 -10.57
N PRO A 44 -8.54 -5.83 -10.38
CA PRO A 44 -8.00 -6.37 -9.14
C PRO A 44 -6.74 -5.62 -8.71
N ALA A 45 -6.66 -5.27 -7.44
CA ALA A 45 -5.54 -4.54 -6.86
C ALA A 45 -5.60 -4.71 -5.35
N ALA A 46 -4.47 -4.53 -4.68
CA ALA A 46 -4.34 -4.71 -3.24
C ALA A 46 -3.42 -3.65 -2.62
N GLN A 47 -3.30 -3.71 -1.30
CA GLN A 47 -2.32 -2.96 -0.52
C GLN A 47 -2.43 -1.45 -0.73
N ALA A 48 -3.63 -0.88 -0.62
CA ALA A 48 -3.83 0.55 -0.75
C ALA A 48 -3.07 1.34 0.34
N ARG A 49 -2.42 2.45 -0.02
CA ARG A 49 -1.71 3.36 0.91
C ARG A 49 -1.91 4.80 0.53
N TRP A 50 -2.36 5.62 1.49
CA TRP A 50 -2.44 7.06 1.31
C TRP A 50 -1.04 7.68 1.37
N SER A 51 -0.80 8.72 0.57
CA SER A 51 0.29 9.64 0.86
C SER A 51 0.04 10.36 2.19
N ARG A 52 1.11 10.84 2.81
CA ARG A 52 1.05 11.54 4.11
C ARG A 52 0.15 12.79 4.09
N ASP A 53 0.11 13.49 2.96
CA ASP A 53 -0.73 14.67 2.73
C ASP A 53 -2.17 14.33 2.28
N GLY A 54 -2.46 13.06 2.01
CA GLY A 54 -3.78 12.59 1.58
C GLY A 54 -4.16 12.96 0.13
N THR A 55 -3.22 13.48 -0.66
CA THR A 55 -3.48 13.92 -2.04
C THR A 55 -3.24 12.83 -3.08
N GLN A 56 -2.65 11.70 -2.66
CA GLN A 56 -2.39 10.54 -3.50
C GLN A 56 -2.78 9.26 -2.79
N LEU A 57 -3.16 8.27 -3.59
CA LEU A 57 -3.39 6.91 -3.15
C LEU A 57 -2.56 5.97 -4.04
N PHE A 58 -1.78 5.12 -3.39
CA PHE A 58 -0.92 4.12 -4.01
C PHE A 58 -1.52 2.73 -3.82
N TYR A 59 -1.27 1.83 -4.76
CA TYR A 59 -1.71 0.43 -4.67
C TYR A 59 -0.87 -0.47 -5.56
N ILE A 60 -0.97 -1.78 -5.34
CA ILE A 60 -0.31 -2.81 -6.13
C ILE A 60 -1.29 -3.40 -7.15
N ALA A 61 -0.89 -3.38 -8.42
CA ALA A 61 -1.59 -4.06 -9.51
C ALA A 61 -1.22 -5.56 -9.59
N PRO A 62 -1.99 -6.39 -10.32
CA PRO A 62 -1.75 -7.84 -10.37
C PRO A 62 -0.39 -8.23 -10.97
N ASP A 63 0.15 -7.39 -11.85
CA ASP A 63 1.49 -7.53 -12.43
C ASP A 63 2.62 -7.00 -11.52
N LYS A 64 2.30 -6.73 -10.25
CA LYS A 64 3.21 -6.23 -9.20
C LYS A 64 3.77 -4.84 -9.50
N LYS A 65 3.13 -4.06 -10.36
CA LYS A 65 3.47 -2.63 -10.50
C LYS A 65 2.88 -1.84 -9.35
N LEU A 66 3.67 -0.89 -8.85
CA LEU A 66 3.16 0.15 -7.98
C LEU A 66 2.46 1.19 -8.85
N MET A 67 1.21 1.45 -8.51
CA MET A 67 0.34 2.41 -9.16
C MET A 67 0.07 3.58 -8.23
N GLY A 68 -0.23 4.75 -8.79
CA GLY A 68 -0.65 5.92 -8.04
C GLY A 68 -1.81 6.64 -8.73
N VAL A 69 -2.70 7.21 -7.94
CA VAL A 69 -3.73 8.17 -8.39
C VAL A 69 -3.62 9.46 -7.58
N HIS A 70 -3.95 10.58 -8.20
CA HIS A 70 -4.28 11.79 -7.45
C HIS A 70 -5.70 11.67 -6.89
N PHE A 71 -5.88 12.12 -5.65
CA PHE A 71 -7.15 12.12 -4.96
C PHE A 71 -7.39 13.49 -4.31
N ASN A 72 -8.54 14.10 -4.62
CA ASN A 72 -8.97 15.33 -3.97
C ASN A 72 -9.82 14.97 -2.75
N GLY A 73 -9.26 15.14 -1.56
CA GLY A 73 -9.92 14.79 -0.29
C GLY A 73 -11.14 15.65 0.08
N GLU A 74 -11.39 16.77 -0.59
CA GLU A 74 -12.56 17.61 -0.34
C GLU A 74 -13.75 17.17 -1.19
N THR A 75 -13.50 16.87 -2.46
CA THR A 75 -14.54 16.57 -3.46
C THR A 75 -14.71 15.07 -3.74
N GLY A 76 -13.74 14.24 -3.33
CA GLY A 76 -13.69 12.82 -3.69
C GLY A 76 -13.35 12.57 -5.16
N ARG A 77 -12.89 13.59 -5.91
CA ARG A 77 -12.46 13.42 -7.30
C ARG A 77 -11.15 12.66 -7.37
N VAL A 78 -11.07 11.72 -8.30
CA VAL A 78 -9.88 10.89 -8.56
C VAL A 78 -9.36 11.13 -9.97
N GLY A 79 -8.03 11.19 -10.12
CA GLY A 79 -7.37 11.25 -11.42
C GLY A 79 -7.21 9.86 -12.06
N ALA A 80 -6.69 9.83 -13.29
CA ALA A 80 -6.38 8.55 -13.94
C ALA A 80 -5.23 7.82 -13.21
N PRO A 81 -5.31 6.49 -13.01
CA PRO A 81 -4.20 5.72 -12.47
C PRO A 81 -2.98 5.73 -13.38
N ARG A 82 -1.81 5.93 -12.79
CA ARG A 82 -0.52 5.87 -13.47
C ARG A 82 0.39 4.83 -12.84
N THR A 83 1.15 4.13 -13.67
CA THR A 83 2.25 3.30 -13.19
C THR A 83 3.37 4.20 -12.67
N LEU A 84 3.88 3.90 -11.48
CA LEU A 84 5.09 4.54 -10.95
C LEU A 84 6.32 3.75 -11.35
N PHE A 85 6.36 2.46 -11.02
CA PHE A 85 7.45 1.55 -11.39
C PHE A 85 7.08 0.08 -11.10
N GLN A 86 7.87 -0.85 -11.67
CA GLN A 86 7.79 -2.28 -11.37
C GLN A 86 8.38 -2.56 -9.98
N THR A 87 7.66 -3.30 -9.13
CA THR A 87 8.18 -3.71 -7.82
C THR A 87 8.77 -5.13 -7.87
N ARG A 88 9.49 -5.49 -6.81
CA ARG A 88 10.02 -6.83 -6.54
C ARG A 88 9.31 -7.52 -5.37
N ILE A 89 8.08 -7.13 -5.07
CA ILE A 89 7.29 -7.78 -4.02
C ILE A 89 7.06 -9.26 -4.36
N ILE A 90 6.82 -10.04 -3.32
CA ILE A 90 6.71 -11.50 -3.41
C ILE A 90 5.46 -11.90 -4.21
N ALA A 91 4.30 -11.32 -3.86
CA ALA A 91 3.05 -11.52 -4.61
C ALA A 91 2.22 -10.23 -4.60
N ALA A 92 1.35 -10.05 -5.59
CA ALA A 92 0.48 -8.87 -5.64
C ALA A 92 -0.62 -8.91 -4.57
N SER A 93 -0.94 -10.09 -4.04
CA SER A 93 -1.93 -10.31 -3.00
C SER A 93 -1.34 -11.26 -1.96
N LEU A 94 -1.06 -10.73 -0.76
CA LEU A 94 -0.72 -11.46 0.45
C LEU A 94 -1.59 -10.91 1.59
N SER A 95 -1.68 -11.64 2.70
CA SER A 95 -2.24 -11.08 3.93
C SER A 95 -1.31 -9.96 4.45
N GLY A 96 -1.68 -8.71 4.19
CA GLY A 96 -0.98 -7.52 4.69
C GLY A 96 -0.10 -6.82 3.66
N PHE A 97 0.46 -5.69 4.09
CA PHE A 97 1.18 -4.76 3.23
C PHE A 97 2.65 -5.14 3.05
N GLN A 98 3.14 -5.09 1.82
CA GLN A 98 4.55 -5.35 1.49
C GLN A 98 5.34 -4.10 1.17
N TYR A 99 4.71 -2.94 1.26
CA TYR A 99 5.37 -1.66 1.12
C TYR A 99 4.77 -0.63 2.07
N ASP A 100 5.52 0.45 2.27
CA ASP A 100 5.03 1.65 2.94
C ASP A 100 5.57 2.91 2.27
N VAL A 101 4.92 4.04 2.56
CA VAL A 101 5.22 5.34 1.93
C VAL A 101 5.70 6.33 3.00
N ALA A 102 6.91 6.82 2.83
CA ALA A 102 7.50 7.83 3.71
C ALA A 102 6.86 9.21 3.47
N PRO A 103 6.93 10.14 4.46
CA PRO A 103 6.37 11.49 4.32
C PRO A 103 6.92 12.30 3.15
N ASP A 104 8.14 12.01 2.72
CA ASP A 104 8.82 12.66 1.58
C ASP A 104 8.52 11.98 0.23
N GLY A 105 7.62 10.99 0.20
CA GLY A 105 7.24 10.27 -1.00
C GLY A 105 8.16 9.13 -1.41
N ARG A 106 9.18 8.80 -0.60
CA ARG A 106 9.98 7.58 -0.80
C ARG A 106 9.19 6.33 -0.41
N PHE A 107 9.56 5.20 -0.99
CA PHE A 107 8.91 3.91 -0.74
C PHE A 107 9.87 2.93 -0.06
N LEU A 108 9.40 2.25 0.99
CA LEU A 108 10.04 1.05 1.53
C LEU A 108 9.30 -0.16 0.95
N ILE A 109 10.02 -1.10 0.34
CA ILE A 109 9.41 -2.25 -0.35
C ILE A 109 10.10 -3.53 0.08
N ASN A 110 9.32 -4.49 0.57
CA ASN A 110 9.79 -5.83 0.86
C ASN A 110 10.01 -6.59 -0.45
N SER A 111 11.22 -7.09 -0.66
CA SER A 111 11.57 -7.93 -1.80
C SER A 111 12.36 -9.14 -1.34
N LEU A 112 12.20 -10.27 -2.03
CA LEU A 112 13.14 -11.38 -1.87
C LEU A 112 14.47 -11.01 -2.56
N PRO A 113 15.62 -11.20 -1.90
CA PRO A 113 16.91 -11.10 -2.57
C PRO A 113 16.97 -12.07 -3.75
N SER A 114 17.54 -11.65 -4.89
CA SER A 114 17.89 -12.58 -5.97
C SER A 114 19.00 -13.54 -5.55
N ASP A 115 19.85 -13.10 -4.63
CA ASP A 115 20.94 -13.86 -4.04
C ASP A 115 20.88 -13.72 -2.51
N ALA A 116 20.57 -14.81 -1.82
CA ALA A 116 20.59 -14.82 -0.36
C ALA A 116 22.05 -14.81 0.11
N SER A 117 22.56 -13.65 0.51
CA SER A 117 23.81 -13.60 1.29
C SER A 117 23.57 -14.32 2.61
N PRO A 118 24.49 -15.21 3.05
CA PRO A 118 24.31 -15.95 4.30
C PRO A 118 24.17 -14.98 5.47
N LEU A 119 23.12 -15.20 6.28
CA LEU A 119 22.96 -14.52 7.57
C LEU A 119 24.07 -15.00 8.52
N THR A 120 25.01 -14.13 8.84
CA THR A 120 26.04 -14.42 9.85
C THR A 120 25.50 -14.04 11.22
N LEU A 121 25.21 -15.04 12.06
CA LEU A 121 24.83 -14.83 13.45
C LEU A 121 26.08 -14.79 14.32
N LEU A 122 26.43 -13.61 14.84
CA LEU A 122 27.46 -13.48 15.87
C LEU A 122 26.85 -13.77 17.24
N THR A 123 27.11 -14.96 17.77
CA THR A 123 26.77 -15.32 19.16
C THR A 123 27.94 -14.98 20.09
N GLY A 124 27.65 -14.65 21.35
CA GLY A 124 28.70 -14.39 22.35
C GLY A 124 29.52 -13.10 22.15
N TRP A 125 29.02 -12.12 21.39
CA TRP A 125 29.74 -10.87 21.05
C TRP A 125 30.21 -10.07 22.29
N THR A 126 29.56 -10.24 23.44
CA THR A 126 29.97 -9.61 24.70
C THR A 126 31.28 -10.17 25.28
N ALA A 127 31.67 -11.40 24.92
CA ALA A 127 32.94 -11.98 25.36
C ALA A 127 34.16 -11.32 24.68
N GLY A 128 33.96 -10.67 23.53
CA GLY A 128 35.00 -9.95 22.80
C GLY A 128 35.18 -8.48 23.19
N LEU A 129 34.33 -7.95 24.08
CA LEU A 129 34.39 -6.55 24.54
C LEU A 129 35.33 -6.33 25.74
N ASN A 130 35.97 -7.39 26.24
CA ASN A 130 37.00 -7.31 27.27
C ASN A 130 38.39 -7.61 26.68
N ARG A 131 39.05 -6.59 26.13
CA ARG A 131 40.48 -6.26 26.31
C ARG A 131 40.91 -5.06 25.48
#